data_AF-A0A963MU85-F1
#
_entry.id   AF-A0A963MU85-F1
#
_cell.length_a   1.000
_cell.length_b   1.000
_cell.length_c   1.000
_cell.angle_alpha   90.00
_cell.angle_beta   90.00
_cell.angle_gamma   90.00
#
_symmetry.space_group_name_H-M   'P 1'
#
loop_
_entity.id
_entity.type
_entity.pdbx_description
1 polymer ?
#
loop_
_entity_poly.entity_id
_entity_poly.type
_entity_poly.pdbx_seq_one_letter_code
_entity_poly.pdbx_strand_id
1 'polypeptide(L)'
;MTDDELAARLYPSMQPDTYDPSKHPAISAEVREIRNQPERQLYKARDQLGDVDAADFGDVSKLSDEKRAAVTNELREIFSDLGMGHEQIGELKNWSRNLKANPVPVERQRENANRMLRDKFGAENVDSALAGARKLLQRDPRTARLIESMGLGDDGDTVLMIATEARRQRAKGLLK
;
A
#
# COMPACT_ATOMS: atom_id res chain seq x y z
N MET A 1 4.92 -20.45 12.95
CA MET A 1 4.26 -19.15 12.82
C MET A 1 2.78 -19.42 12.75
N THR A 2 2.04 -18.96 13.75
CA THR A 2 0.58 -19.09 13.82
C THR A 2 -0.08 -17.96 13.03
N ASP A 3 -1.35 -18.10 12.66
CA ASP A 3 -2.07 -17.11 11.86
C ASP A 3 -2.28 -15.77 12.59
N ASP A 4 -2.27 -15.79 13.92
CA ASP A 4 -2.31 -14.59 14.78
C ASP A 4 -0.96 -13.82 14.83
N GLU A 5 0.18 -14.51 14.68
CA GLU A 5 1.50 -13.85 14.63
C GLU A 5 1.70 -13.07 13.33
N LEU A 6 1.03 -13.49 12.24
CA LEU A 6 1.07 -12.79 10.96
C LEU A 6 0.33 -11.44 11.02
N ALA A 7 -0.85 -11.46 11.66
CA ALA A 7 -1.74 -10.31 11.83
C ALA A 7 -1.05 -9.16 12.57
N ALA A 8 -0.31 -9.46 13.63
CA ALA A 8 0.41 -8.45 14.42
C ALA A 8 1.70 -7.93 13.74
N ARG A 9 2.17 -8.61 12.69
CA ARG A 9 3.50 -8.36 12.09
C ARG A 9 3.48 -7.38 10.92
N LEU A 10 2.47 -7.38 10.04
CA LEU A 10 2.42 -6.47 8.89
C LEU A 10 1.83 -5.11 9.22
N TYR A 11 0.66 -5.12 9.85
CA TYR A 11 -0.09 -3.94 10.23
C TYR A 11 -0.17 -3.96 11.75
N PRO A 12 0.58 -3.12 12.50
CA PRO A 12 0.23 -2.95 13.90
C PRO A 12 -1.23 -2.57 13.93
N SER A 13 -2.05 -3.17 14.80
CA SER A 13 -3.48 -2.90 14.94
C SER A 13 -3.74 -1.40 15.10
N MET A 14 -3.75 -0.66 14.00
CA MET A 14 -4.32 0.66 13.90
C MET A 14 -5.80 0.34 13.79
N GLN A 15 -6.56 0.76 14.80
CA GLN A 15 -8.01 0.61 14.73
C GLN A 15 -8.48 1.13 13.38
N PRO A 16 -9.49 0.49 12.74
CA PRO A 16 -10.04 0.92 11.48
C PRO A 16 -10.82 2.22 11.68
N ASP A 17 -10.11 3.30 12.00
CA ASP A 17 -10.59 4.63 11.76
C ASP A 17 -10.58 4.76 10.23
N THR A 18 -11.77 4.77 9.64
CA THR A 18 -11.98 5.00 8.21
C THR A 18 -11.00 6.07 7.73
N TYR A 19 -10.10 5.70 6.82
CA TYR A 19 -9.18 6.66 6.20
C TYR A 19 -10.03 7.80 5.65
N ASP A 20 -9.93 8.98 6.29
CA ASP A 20 -10.54 10.20 5.82
C ASP A 20 -9.53 10.86 4.88
N PRO A 21 -9.73 10.80 3.55
CA PRO A 21 -8.79 11.36 2.59
C PRO A 21 -8.63 12.88 2.75
N SER A 22 -9.56 13.55 3.45
CA SER A 22 -9.49 14.98 3.74
C SER A 22 -8.63 15.32 4.97
N LYS A 23 -8.32 14.33 5.81
CA LYS A 23 -7.41 14.44 6.95
C LYS A 23 -6.07 13.82 6.57
N HIS A 24 -5.30 14.51 5.74
CA HIS A 24 -3.94 14.07 5.39
C HIS A 24 -3.05 14.09 6.64
N PRO A 25 -2.55 12.94 7.14
CA PRO A 25 -1.44 12.94 8.07
C PRO A 25 -0.25 13.69 7.47
N ALA A 26 0.56 14.33 8.31
CA ALA A 26 1.74 15.03 7.84
C ALA A 26 2.68 14.07 7.08
N ILE A 27 3.13 14.46 5.87
CA ILE A 27 4.14 13.73 5.10
C ILE A 27 5.40 13.60 5.95
N SER A 28 5.90 12.37 6.14
CA SER A 28 7.12 12.10 6.92
C SER A 28 8.35 12.77 6.26
N ALA A 29 9.36 13.10 7.06
CA ALA A 29 10.57 13.75 6.55
C ALA A 29 11.29 12.90 5.49
N GLU A 30 11.32 11.58 5.69
CA GLU A 30 11.90 10.61 4.77
C GLU A 30 11.17 10.61 3.41
N VAL A 31 9.82 10.64 3.40
CA VAL A 31 9.05 10.72 2.15
C VAL A 31 9.28 12.04 1.43
N ARG A 32 9.38 13.16 2.16
CA ARG A 32 9.71 14.47 1.56
C ARG A 32 11.08 14.44 0.87
N GLU A 33 12.07 13.80 1.48
CA GLU A 33 13.41 13.67 0.90
C GLU A 33 13.38 12.87 -0.40
N ILE A 34 12.65 11.73 -0.44
CA ILE A 34 12.47 10.93 -1.65
C ILE A 34 11.77 11.74 -2.75
N ARG A 35 10.68 12.44 -2.43
CA ARG A 35 9.94 13.26 -3.40
C ARG A 35 10.78 14.45 -3.93
N ASN A 36 11.74 14.93 -3.16
CA ASN A 36 12.65 16.02 -3.57
C ASN A 36 13.84 15.55 -4.42
N GLN A 37 14.01 14.25 -4.65
CA GLN A 37 15.08 13.75 -5.51
C GLN A 37 14.90 14.25 -6.96
N PRO A 38 15.99 14.58 -7.69
CA PRO A 38 15.90 15.14 -9.05
C PRO A 38 15.10 14.27 -10.02
N GLU A 39 15.24 12.95 -9.92
CA GLU A 39 14.52 11.98 -10.75
C GLU A 39 12.99 12.08 -10.58
N ARG A 40 12.52 12.28 -9.34
CA ARG A 40 11.09 12.48 -9.02
C ARG A 40 10.55 13.82 -9.47
N GLN A 41 11.41 14.82 -9.62
CA GLN A 41 11.03 16.14 -10.16
C GLN A 41 10.88 16.11 -11.69
N LEU A 42 11.68 15.28 -12.36
CA LEU A 42 11.60 15.06 -13.82
C LEU A 42 10.40 14.19 -14.21
N TYR A 43 10.11 13.15 -13.43
CA TYR A 43 9.00 12.24 -13.67
C TYR A 43 8.01 12.30 -12.50
N LYS A 44 7.08 13.26 -12.58
CA LYS A 44 6.10 13.49 -11.50
C LYS A 44 5.06 12.38 -11.50
N ALA A 45 4.65 11.96 -10.30
CA ALA A 45 3.63 10.92 -10.14
C ALA A 45 2.32 11.29 -10.85
N ARG A 46 1.95 12.57 -10.83
CA ARG A 46 0.74 13.06 -11.53
C ARG A 46 0.76 12.80 -13.05
N ASP A 47 1.95 12.86 -13.65
CA ASP A 47 2.14 12.73 -15.10
C ASP A 47 2.26 11.24 -15.46
N GLN A 48 2.87 10.45 -14.57
CA GLN A 48 3.01 9.00 -14.73
C GLN A 48 1.75 8.21 -14.38
N LEU A 49 0.86 8.70 -13.53
CA LEU A 49 -0.32 7.98 -13.03
C LEU A 49 -1.61 8.74 -13.34
N GLY A 50 -1.66 9.37 -14.52
CA GLY A 50 -2.72 10.30 -14.92
C GLY A 50 -4.14 9.71 -14.97
N ASP A 51 -4.23 8.40 -15.11
CA ASP A 51 -5.45 7.57 -15.15
C ASP A 51 -5.98 7.18 -13.76
N VAL A 52 -5.18 7.32 -12.70
CA VAL A 52 -5.59 7.00 -11.33
C VAL A 52 -6.51 8.10 -10.80
N ASP A 53 -7.72 7.74 -10.38
CA ASP A 53 -8.69 8.66 -9.77
C ASP A 53 -9.02 8.25 -8.33
N ALA A 54 -9.17 9.22 -7.42
CA ALA A 54 -9.55 8.94 -6.04
C ALA A 54 -10.88 8.21 -5.88
N ALA A 55 -11.83 8.39 -6.82
CA ALA A 55 -13.12 7.69 -6.85
C ALA A 55 -12.98 6.17 -7.03
N ASP A 56 -11.85 5.69 -7.55
CA ASP A 56 -11.59 4.26 -7.68
C ASP A 56 -11.31 3.58 -6.34
N PHE A 57 -10.91 4.35 -5.34
CA PHE A 57 -10.38 3.84 -4.06
C PHE A 57 -11.21 4.28 -2.85
N GLY A 58 -12.16 5.19 -3.02
CA GLY A 58 -13.05 5.62 -1.94
C GLY A 58 -14.22 6.46 -2.43
N ASP A 59 -15.19 6.69 -1.54
CA ASP A 59 -16.29 7.60 -1.82
C ASP A 59 -15.81 9.06 -1.68
N VAL A 60 -15.66 9.73 -2.83
CA VAL A 60 -15.32 11.16 -2.93
C VAL A 60 -16.50 12.03 -3.34
N SER A 61 -17.72 11.48 -3.35
CA SER A 61 -18.94 12.18 -3.81
C SER A 61 -19.24 13.47 -3.05
N LYS A 62 -18.79 13.56 -1.79
CA LYS A 62 -19.00 14.71 -0.90
C LYS A 62 -17.89 15.77 -0.96
N LEU A 63 -16.83 15.55 -1.75
CA LEU A 63 -15.72 16.49 -1.87
C LEU A 63 -15.98 17.50 -3.01
N SER A 64 -15.53 18.74 -2.83
CA SER A 64 -15.46 19.71 -3.93
C SER A 64 -14.42 19.28 -4.98
N ASP A 65 -14.53 19.78 -6.20
CA ASP A 65 -13.62 19.42 -7.30
C ASP A 65 -12.15 19.71 -6.97
N GLU A 66 -11.88 20.85 -6.33
CA GLU A 66 -10.53 21.20 -5.87
C GLU A 66 -9.98 20.19 -4.85
N LYS A 67 -10.81 19.78 -3.88
CA LYS A 67 -10.43 18.78 -2.87
C LYS A 67 -10.24 17.42 -3.50
N ARG A 68 -11.10 17.04 -4.45
CA ARG A 68 -10.97 15.78 -5.19
C ARG A 68 -9.65 15.74 -5.97
N ALA A 69 -9.31 16.81 -6.69
CA ALA A 69 -8.05 16.91 -7.42
C ALA A 69 -6.84 16.83 -6.47
N ALA A 70 -6.89 17.47 -5.32
CA ALA A 70 -5.84 17.38 -4.30
C ALA A 70 -5.68 15.95 -3.77
N VAL A 71 -6.78 15.26 -3.44
CA VAL A 71 -6.77 13.87 -2.99
C VAL A 71 -6.24 12.93 -4.06
N THR A 72 -6.69 13.08 -5.31
CA THR A 72 -6.20 12.29 -6.44
C THR A 72 -4.69 12.47 -6.64
N ASN A 73 -4.19 13.71 -6.56
CA ASN A 73 -2.76 13.97 -6.67
C ASN A 73 -1.97 13.32 -5.52
N GLU A 74 -2.44 13.44 -4.28
CA GLU A 74 -1.75 12.81 -3.15
C GLU A 74 -1.78 11.28 -3.25
N LEU A 75 -2.87 10.70 -3.73
CA LEU A 75 -2.99 9.27 -3.97
C LEU A 75 -1.94 8.77 -4.98
N ARG A 76 -1.75 9.51 -6.08
CA ARG A 76 -0.71 9.20 -7.08
C ARG A 76 0.69 9.27 -6.47
N GLU A 77 0.96 10.29 -5.64
CA GLU A 77 2.24 10.38 -4.93
C GLU A 77 2.44 9.19 -3.98
N ILE A 78 1.42 8.76 -3.24
CA ILE A 78 1.49 7.58 -2.37
C ILE A 78 1.83 6.30 -3.16
N PHE A 79 1.16 6.07 -4.31
CA PHE A 79 1.46 4.91 -5.15
C PHE A 79 2.87 4.98 -5.73
N SER A 80 3.31 6.17 -6.15
CA SER A 80 4.66 6.38 -6.64
C SER A 80 5.70 6.20 -5.53
N ASP A 81 5.42 6.58 -4.29
CA ASP A 81 6.29 6.37 -3.11
C ASP A 81 6.40 4.89 -2.74
N LEU A 82 5.36 4.11 -3.04
CA LEU A 82 5.42 2.66 -2.99
C LEU A 82 6.19 2.04 -4.14
N GLY A 83 6.50 2.78 -5.21
CA GLY A 83 7.14 2.23 -6.40
C GLY A 83 6.17 1.47 -7.32
N MET A 84 4.87 1.71 -7.18
CA MET A 84 3.82 1.12 -8.01
C MET A 84 3.67 1.89 -9.32
N GLY A 85 3.52 1.14 -10.43
CA GLY A 85 3.09 1.63 -11.72
C GLY A 85 1.64 1.27 -12.03
N HIS A 86 1.17 1.61 -13.23
CA HIS A 86 -0.21 1.41 -13.67
C HIS A 86 -0.73 -0.02 -13.48
N GLU A 87 0.08 -1.02 -13.82
CA GLU A 87 -0.31 -2.43 -13.74
C GLU A 87 -0.65 -2.82 -12.30
N GLN A 88 0.25 -2.55 -11.35
CA GLN A 88 0.02 -2.85 -9.94
C GLN A 88 -1.20 -2.10 -9.36
N ILE A 89 -1.42 -0.86 -9.79
CA ILE A 89 -2.56 -0.07 -9.32
C ILE A 89 -3.88 -0.64 -9.88
N GLY A 90 -3.88 -1.07 -11.15
CA GLY A 90 -5.01 -1.75 -11.77
C GLY A 90 -5.32 -3.08 -11.08
N GLU A 91 -4.30 -3.85 -10.71
CA GLU A 91 -4.43 -5.08 -9.93
C GLU A 91 -5.05 -4.82 -8.56
N LEU A 92 -4.52 -3.85 -7.80
CA LEU A 92 -5.08 -3.44 -6.50
C LEU A 92 -6.57 -3.07 -6.61
N LYS A 93 -6.93 -2.29 -7.62
CA LYS A 93 -8.33 -1.92 -7.88
C LYS A 93 -9.20 -3.15 -8.17
N ASN A 94 -8.68 -4.12 -8.91
CA ASN A 94 -9.38 -5.36 -9.21
C ASN A 94 -9.55 -6.24 -7.96
N TRP A 95 -8.50 -6.39 -7.15
CA TRP A 95 -8.54 -7.14 -5.91
C TRP A 95 -9.51 -6.52 -4.90
N SER A 96 -9.49 -5.19 -4.71
CA SER A 96 -10.44 -4.52 -3.80
C SER A 96 -11.88 -4.73 -4.25
N ARG A 97 -12.16 -4.60 -5.55
CA ARG A 97 -13.51 -4.84 -6.09
C ARG A 97 -13.94 -6.29 -5.91
N ASN A 98 -13.04 -7.24 -6.17
CA ASN A 98 -13.33 -8.65 -6.00
C ASN A 98 -13.60 -9.00 -4.54
N LEU A 99 -12.80 -8.49 -3.60
CA LEU A 99 -12.97 -8.77 -2.18
C LEU A 99 -14.25 -8.14 -1.62
N LYS A 100 -14.64 -6.96 -2.11
CA LYS A 100 -15.94 -6.33 -1.77
C LYS A 100 -17.12 -7.15 -2.31
N ALA A 101 -17.01 -7.70 -3.52
CA ALA A 101 -18.06 -8.54 -4.12
C ALA A 101 -18.10 -9.95 -3.52
N ASN A 102 -16.94 -10.50 -3.16
CA ASN A 102 -16.74 -11.85 -2.64
C ASN A 102 -15.90 -11.80 -1.35
N PRO A 103 -16.51 -11.43 -0.21
CA PRO A 103 -15.77 -11.33 1.05
C PRO A 103 -15.15 -12.67 1.46
N VAL A 104 -13.86 -12.65 1.76
CA VAL A 104 -13.13 -13.81 2.29
C VAL A 104 -12.87 -13.58 3.78
N PRO A 105 -13.08 -14.58 4.66
CA PRO A 105 -12.71 -14.47 6.06
C PRO A 105 -11.24 -14.09 6.23
N VAL A 106 -10.96 -13.18 7.17
CA VAL A 106 -9.62 -12.61 7.39
C VAL A 106 -8.58 -13.71 7.64
N GLU A 107 -8.95 -14.73 8.38
CA GLU A 107 -8.10 -15.88 8.69
C GLU A 107 -7.64 -16.60 7.41
N ARG A 108 -8.56 -16.79 6.46
CA ARG A 108 -8.24 -17.42 5.16
C ARG A 108 -7.39 -16.52 4.28
N GLN A 109 -7.57 -15.21 4.36
CA GLN A 109 -6.72 -14.26 3.63
C GLN A 109 -5.28 -14.33 4.15
N ARG A 110 -5.10 -14.37 5.47
CA ARG A 110 -3.79 -14.51 6.13
C ARG A 110 -3.11 -15.84 5.82
N GLU A 111 -3.85 -16.95 5.89
CA GLU A 111 -3.33 -18.27 5.50
C GLU A 111 -2.84 -18.26 4.04
N ASN A 112 -3.60 -17.64 3.14
CA ASN A 112 -3.21 -17.49 1.74
C ASN A 112 -1.95 -16.62 1.58
N ALA A 113 -1.91 -15.44 2.22
CA ALA A 113 -0.75 -14.55 2.23
C ALA A 113 0.51 -15.29 2.70
N ASN A 114 0.39 -16.05 3.80
CA ASN A 114 1.45 -16.88 4.34
C ASN A 114 1.97 -17.90 3.33
N ARG A 115 1.06 -18.62 2.69
CA ARG A 115 1.42 -19.60 1.65
C ARG A 115 2.16 -18.93 0.50
N MET A 116 1.61 -17.85 -0.04
CA MET A 116 2.19 -17.11 -1.16
C MET A 116 3.59 -16.56 -0.85
N LEU A 117 3.79 -16.04 0.36
CA LEU A 117 5.11 -15.57 0.81
C LEU A 117 6.12 -16.70 0.93
N ARG A 118 5.71 -17.86 1.47
CA ARG A 118 6.55 -19.06 1.55
C ARG A 118 6.96 -19.54 0.15
N ASP A 119 5.99 -19.59 -0.77
CA ASP A 119 6.23 -20.02 -2.15
C ASP A 119 7.19 -19.07 -2.88
N LYS A 120 7.09 -17.76 -2.65
CA LYS A 120 7.95 -16.76 -3.31
C LYS A 120 9.35 -16.64 -2.71
N PHE A 121 9.45 -16.64 -1.39
CA PHE A 121 10.69 -16.28 -0.68
C PHE A 121 11.39 -17.45 -0.01
N GLY A 122 10.74 -18.60 0.11
CA GLY A 122 11.17 -19.69 0.99
C GLY A 122 10.69 -19.50 2.42
N ALA A 123 10.40 -20.60 3.12
CA ALA A 123 9.81 -20.57 4.45
C ALA A 123 10.70 -19.87 5.50
N GLU A 124 12.01 -19.92 5.33
CA GLU A 124 13.02 -19.30 6.17
C GLU A 124 13.10 -17.77 6.00
N ASN A 125 12.60 -17.22 4.89
CA ASN A 125 12.72 -15.80 4.57
C ASN A 125 11.42 -15.00 4.75
N VAL A 126 10.31 -15.67 5.08
CA VAL A 126 8.99 -15.01 5.26
C VAL A 126 9.07 -13.90 6.29
N ASP A 127 9.64 -14.17 7.47
CA ASP A 127 9.77 -13.18 8.54
C ASP A 127 10.57 -11.94 8.10
N SER A 128 11.66 -12.14 7.35
CA SER A 128 12.44 -11.02 6.83
C SER A 128 11.70 -10.24 5.74
N ALA A 129 10.90 -10.91 4.90
CA ALA A 129 10.10 -10.28 3.87
C ALA A 129 8.99 -9.41 4.50
N LEU A 130 8.30 -9.95 5.51
CA LEU A 130 7.29 -9.26 6.29
C LEU A 130 7.86 -8.05 7.05
N ALA A 131 9.05 -8.21 7.66
CA ALA A 131 9.73 -7.10 8.32
C ALA A 131 10.10 -5.98 7.32
N GLY A 132 10.49 -6.34 6.10
CA GLY A 132 10.71 -5.38 5.02
C GLY A 132 9.43 -4.66 4.61
N ALA A 133 8.35 -5.39 4.39
CA ALA A 133 7.02 -4.84 4.08
C ALA A 133 6.57 -3.85 5.15
N ARG A 134 6.67 -4.25 6.43
CA ARG A 134 6.33 -3.39 7.57
C ARG A 134 7.16 -2.10 7.57
N LYS A 135 8.47 -2.19 7.35
CA LYS A 135 9.34 -0.99 7.26
C LYS A 135 8.91 -0.06 6.12
N LEU A 136 8.58 -0.62 4.95
CA LEU A 136 8.11 0.15 3.81
C LEU A 136 6.80 0.89 4.14
N LEU A 137 5.85 0.21 4.79
CA LEU A 137 4.58 0.80 5.20
C LEU A 137 4.74 1.81 6.36
N GLN A 138 5.70 1.60 7.25
CA GLN A 138 6.00 2.52 8.35
C GLN A 138 6.66 3.82 7.88
N ARG A 139 7.33 3.81 6.72
CA ARG A 139 7.89 5.03 6.09
C ARG A 139 6.81 6.07 5.81
N ASP A 140 5.62 5.61 5.43
CA ASP A 140 4.43 6.45 5.26
C ASP A 140 3.17 5.79 5.86
N PRO A 141 2.75 6.21 7.06
CA PRO A 141 1.52 5.70 7.70
C PRO A 141 0.26 5.86 6.86
N ARG A 142 0.24 6.78 5.89
CA ARG A 142 -0.90 7.01 4.98
C ARG A 142 -1.10 5.85 4.03
N THR A 143 -0.01 5.22 3.61
CA THR A 143 -0.04 4.07 2.74
C THR A 143 -0.73 2.88 3.40
N ALA A 144 -0.36 2.57 4.65
CA ALA A 144 -0.99 1.50 5.40
C ALA A 144 -2.51 1.75 5.54
N ARG A 145 -2.90 2.98 5.89
CA ARG A 145 -4.32 3.36 6.00
C ARG A 145 -5.08 3.26 4.68
N LEU A 146 -4.45 3.64 3.57
CA LEU A 146 -5.04 3.50 2.24
C LEU A 146 -5.32 2.02 1.94
N ILE A 147 -4.33 1.14 2.13
CA ILE A 147 -4.47 -0.31 1.91
C ILE A 147 -5.56 -0.92 2.80
N GLU A 148 -5.58 -0.58 4.08
CA GLU A 148 -6.62 -1.02 5.01
C GLU A 148 -8.01 -0.53 4.61
N SER A 149 -8.14 0.73 4.18
CA SER A 149 -9.43 1.29 3.73
C SER A 149 -9.99 0.61 2.48
N MET A 150 -9.12 0.03 1.66
CA MET A 150 -9.52 -0.79 0.50
C MET A 150 -9.94 -2.21 0.88
N GLY A 151 -9.77 -2.60 2.15
CA GLY A 151 -9.95 -3.96 2.64
C GLY A 151 -8.79 -4.90 2.31
N LEU A 152 -7.67 -4.36 1.82
CA LEU A 152 -6.56 -5.14 1.25
C LEU A 152 -5.41 -5.41 2.23
N GLY A 153 -5.58 -5.08 3.51
CA GLY A 153 -4.55 -5.28 4.54
C GLY A 153 -4.10 -6.73 4.62
N ASP A 154 -5.04 -7.66 4.77
CA ASP A 154 -4.74 -9.09 4.91
C ASP A 154 -4.73 -9.86 3.57
N ASP A 155 -5.01 -9.19 2.45
CA ASP A 155 -5.10 -9.79 1.12
C ASP A 155 -3.73 -10.35 0.66
N GLY A 156 -3.72 -11.61 0.23
CA GLY A 156 -2.48 -12.34 -0.06
C GLY A 156 -1.65 -11.75 -1.19
N ASP A 157 -2.31 -11.33 -2.27
CA ASP A 157 -1.66 -10.70 -3.41
C ASP A 157 -1.09 -9.32 -3.03
N THR A 158 -1.86 -8.54 -2.28
CA THR A 158 -1.42 -7.23 -1.77
C THR A 158 -0.21 -7.35 -0.85
N VAL A 159 -0.24 -8.28 0.11
CA VAL A 159 0.88 -8.53 1.03
C VAL A 159 2.13 -8.98 0.28
N LEU A 160 1.99 -9.89 -0.67
CA LEU A 160 3.10 -10.39 -1.48
C LEU A 160 3.73 -9.26 -2.32
N MET A 161 2.89 -8.41 -2.92
CA MET A 161 3.33 -7.26 -3.70
C MET A 161 4.15 -6.29 -2.85
N ILE A 162 3.65 -5.89 -1.67
CA ILE A 162 4.34 -4.96 -0.76
C ILE A 162 5.67 -5.57 -0.28
N ALA A 163 5.69 -6.86 0.06
CA ALA A 163 6.91 -7.54 0.47
C ALA A 163 7.95 -7.61 -0.66
N THR A 164 7.51 -7.85 -1.89
CA THR A 164 8.38 -7.87 -3.08
C THR A 164 8.99 -6.50 -3.34
N GLU A 165 8.18 -5.45 -3.25
CA GLU A 165 8.64 -4.09 -3.49
C GLU A 165 9.55 -3.59 -2.36
N ALA A 166 9.26 -3.93 -1.10
CA ALA A 166 10.16 -3.65 0.01
C ALA A 166 11.54 -4.29 -0.22
N ARG A 167 11.59 -5.54 -0.66
CA ARG A 167 12.86 -6.22 -0.97
C ARG A 167 13.61 -5.54 -2.11
N ARG A 168 12.90 -5.11 -3.16
CA ARG A 168 13.47 -4.35 -4.28
C ARG A 168 14.05 -3.00 -3.83
N GLN A 169 13.33 -2.27 -2.98
CA GLN A 169 13.81 -0.97 -2.45
C GLN A 169 15.01 -1.14 -1.53
N ARG A 170 15.06 -2.20 -0.71
CA ARG A 170 16.25 -2.54 0.07
C ARG A 170 17.45 -2.84 -0.81
N ALA A 171 17.27 -3.62 -1.88
CA ALA A 171 18.34 -3.92 -2.83
C ALA A 171 18.90 -2.67 -3.53
N LYS A 172 18.07 -1.63 -3.71
CA LYS A 172 18.46 -0.32 -4.24
C LYS A 172 19.01 0.65 -3.18
N GLY A 173 19.05 0.25 -1.90
CA GLY A 173 19.47 1.12 -0.80
C GLY A 173 18.46 2.21 -0.39
N LEU A 174 17.23 2.16 -0.92
CA LEU A 174 16.15 3.13 -0.67
C LEU A 174 15.31 2.81 0.58
N LEU A 175 15.47 1.60 1.12
CA LEU A 175 14.82 1.17 2.36
C LEU A 175 15.89 0.54 3.26
N LYS A 176 16.06 1.06 4.49
CA LYS A 176 17.10 0.63 5.45
C LYS A 176 16.53 -0.32 6.50
#